data_AF-A0A9D1FCJ3-F1
#
_entry.id   AF-A0A9D1FCJ3-F1
#
_cell.length_a   1.000
_cell.length_b   1.000
_cell.length_c   1.000
_cell.angle_alpha   90.00
_cell.angle_beta   90.00
_cell.angle_gamma   90.00
#
_symmetry.space_group_name_H-M   'P 1'
#
loop_
_entity.id
_entity.type
_entity.pdbx_description
1 polymer ?
#
loop_
_entity_poly.entity_id
_entity_poly.type
_entity_poly.pdbx_seq_one_letter_code
_entity_poly.pdbx_strand_id
1 'polypeptide(L)'
;MEHHGASPGPCGLVAFAVACYTFVGVFSGMVGSESLLLLAAWLAGGFVVQIIVAIKELDHGELLGGNVFGFFQGFFMLTGAISSICKWLCVYVFDVAYSTVVEGFGWGACTIALILWSPAYFKNANGTFSTAIIFTDIALIGVTLNDFGILPAQLKIGVAICLFIAGTLGIYCASATQLNTAFGKTVLPLMKPLIKSK
;
A
#
# COMPACT_ATOMS: atom_id res chain seq x y z
N MET A 1 -22.57 -25.25 6.72
CA MET A 1 -22.24 -23.85 6.36
C MET A 1 -21.16 -23.44 7.34
N GLU A 2 -19.90 -23.46 6.92
CA GLU A 2 -18.83 -22.90 7.76
C GLU A 2 -19.14 -21.42 7.97
N HIS A 3 -19.21 -21.02 9.25
CA HIS A 3 -19.32 -19.61 9.62
C HIS A 3 -18.00 -18.94 9.23
N HIS A 4 -17.90 -18.42 8.00
CA HIS A 4 -16.79 -17.53 7.65
C HIS A 4 -16.92 -16.28 8.51
N GLY A 5 -15.85 -15.92 9.21
CA GLY A 5 -15.81 -14.70 10.02
C GLY A 5 -15.99 -13.46 9.14
N ALA A 6 -16.30 -12.32 9.74
CA ALA A 6 -16.32 -11.06 8.99
C ALA A 6 -14.96 -10.81 8.32
N SER A 7 -14.95 -10.33 7.07
CA SER A 7 -13.68 -10.02 6.38
C SER A 7 -12.97 -8.85 7.08
N PRO A 8 -11.68 -9.00 7.43
CA PRO A 8 -10.87 -7.91 7.96
C PRO A 8 -10.29 -7.01 6.86
N GLY A 9 -10.63 -7.26 5.58
CA GLY A 9 -10.18 -6.48 4.43
C GLY A 9 -10.24 -4.95 4.62
N PRO A 10 -11.32 -4.36 5.18
CA PRO A 10 -11.39 -2.92 5.44
C PRO A 10 -10.25 -2.40 6.33
N CYS A 11 -9.83 -3.15 7.34
CA CYS A 11 -8.69 -2.75 8.19
C CYS A 11 -7.37 -2.76 7.40
N GLY A 12 -7.18 -3.76 6.53
CA GLY A 12 -6.01 -3.84 5.65
C GLY A 12 -5.93 -2.66 4.67
N LEU A 13 -7.09 -2.20 4.17
CA LEU A 13 -7.20 -1.04 3.30
C LEU A 13 -6.92 0.29 4.03
N VAL A 14 -7.31 0.41 5.30
CA VAL A 14 -6.94 1.57 6.13
C VAL A 14 -5.43 1.59 6.37
N ALA A 15 -4.82 0.45 6.71
CA ALA A 15 -3.37 0.35 6.87
C ALA A 15 -2.63 0.70 5.56
N PHE A 16 -3.09 0.18 4.42
CA PHE A 16 -2.58 0.55 3.10
C PHE A 16 -2.62 2.07 2.89
N ALA A 17 -3.75 2.72 3.21
CA ALA A 17 -3.87 4.15 3.09
C ALA A 17 -2.95 4.91 4.04
N VAL A 18 -2.77 4.47 5.29
CA VAL A 18 -1.79 5.07 6.21
C VAL A 18 -0.41 5.16 5.55
N ALA A 19 0.07 4.05 4.96
CA ALA A 19 1.33 4.07 4.22
C ALA A 19 1.30 5.04 3.03
N CYS A 20 0.25 5.01 2.20
CA CYS A 20 0.11 5.93 1.09
C CYS A 20 0.24 7.39 1.54
N TYR A 21 -0.50 7.81 2.56
CA TYR A 21 -0.48 9.19 3.06
C TYR A 21 0.88 9.57 3.68
N THR A 22 1.55 8.66 4.37
CA THR A 22 2.90 8.96 4.89
C THR A 22 3.91 9.13 3.74
N PHE A 23 3.82 8.31 2.69
CA PHE A 23 4.68 8.45 1.51
C PHE A 23 4.28 9.63 0.62
N VAL A 24 3.03 10.10 0.65
CA VAL A 24 2.64 11.40 0.06
C VAL A 24 3.50 12.50 0.65
N GLY A 25 3.65 12.56 1.98
CA GLY A 25 4.48 13.55 2.65
C GLY A 25 5.96 13.50 2.23
N VAL A 26 6.49 12.28 2.04
CA VAL A 26 7.87 12.07 1.58
C VAL A 26 8.06 12.53 0.14
N PHE A 27 7.22 12.06 -0.79
CA PHE A 27 7.38 12.32 -2.23
C PHE A 27 6.95 13.73 -2.63
N SER A 28 6.14 14.41 -1.83
CA SER A 28 5.83 15.84 -2.02
C SER A 28 6.92 16.76 -1.49
N GLY A 29 7.86 16.24 -0.67
CA GLY A 29 8.88 17.04 0.02
C GLY A 29 8.36 17.79 1.24
N MET A 30 7.13 17.50 1.71
CA MET A 30 6.58 18.07 2.95
C MET A 30 7.24 17.50 4.21
N VAL A 31 7.83 16.31 4.10
CA VAL A 31 8.48 15.58 5.19
C VAL A 31 9.92 15.28 4.77
N GLY A 32 10.88 15.75 5.56
CA GLY A 32 12.30 15.53 5.30
C GLY A 32 12.82 14.23 5.94
N SER A 33 14.12 13.97 5.74
CA SER A 33 14.78 12.76 6.24
C SER A 33 14.83 12.69 7.77
N GLU A 34 14.69 13.82 8.46
CA GLU A 34 14.65 13.88 9.93
C GLU A 34 13.46 13.14 10.52
N SER A 35 12.40 12.97 9.72
CA SER A 35 11.12 12.37 10.14
C SER A 35 11.03 10.86 9.89
N LEU A 36 12.11 10.23 9.41
CA LEU A 36 12.11 8.80 9.05
C LEU A 36 11.78 7.85 10.23
N LEU A 37 12.09 8.21 11.47
CA LEU A 37 11.67 7.42 12.64
C LEU A 37 10.16 7.44 12.86
N LEU A 38 9.51 8.58 12.62
CA LEU A 38 8.05 8.67 12.71
C LEU A 38 7.39 7.90 11.57
N LEU A 39 7.93 8.00 10.35
CA LEU A 39 7.51 7.15 9.24
C LEU A 39 7.59 5.67 9.62
N ALA A 40 8.71 5.24 10.20
CA ALA A 40 8.89 3.86 10.63
C ALA A 40 7.86 3.41 11.67
N ALA A 41 7.52 4.27 12.65
CA ALA A 41 6.51 3.95 13.65
C ALA A 41 5.13 3.71 13.02
N TRP A 42 4.72 4.54 12.05
CA TRP A 42 3.45 4.37 11.34
C TRP A 42 3.42 3.10 10.48
N LEU A 43 4.51 2.82 9.77
CA LEU A 43 4.63 1.60 8.97
C LEU A 43 4.63 0.34 9.84
N ALA A 44 5.28 0.36 11.01
CA ALA A 44 5.25 -0.74 11.97
C ALA A 44 3.82 -1.00 12.48
N GLY A 45 3.03 0.05 12.73
CA GLY A 45 1.60 -0.09 13.04
C GLY A 45 0.81 -0.74 11.91
N GLY A 46 1.03 -0.30 10.66
CA GLY A 46 0.40 -0.89 9.47
C GLY A 46 0.73 -2.37 9.28
N PHE A 47 1.98 -2.77 9.53
CA PHE A 47 2.44 -4.16 9.51
C PHE A 47 1.61 -5.06 10.43
N VAL A 48 1.42 -4.65 11.70
CA VAL A 48 0.65 -5.43 12.69
C VAL A 48 -0.80 -5.63 12.26
N VAL A 49 -1.41 -4.63 11.62
CA VAL A 49 -2.78 -4.77 11.10
C VAL A 49 -2.80 -5.76 9.94
N GLN A 50 -1.91 -5.61 8.98
CA GLN A 50 -1.99 -6.37 7.73
C GLN A 50 -1.51 -7.81 7.84
N ILE A 51 -0.66 -8.17 8.81
CA ILE A 51 -0.35 -9.59 9.08
C ILE A 51 -1.62 -10.35 9.52
N ILE A 52 -2.46 -9.74 10.35
CA ILE A 52 -3.73 -10.33 10.79
C ILE A 52 -4.69 -10.44 9.60
N VAL A 53 -4.80 -9.39 8.80
CA VAL A 53 -5.67 -9.35 7.62
C VAL A 53 -5.25 -10.42 6.60
N ALA A 54 -3.96 -10.52 6.29
CA ALA A 54 -3.43 -11.49 5.34
C ALA A 54 -3.78 -12.92 5.73
N ILE A 55 -3.53 -13.29 6.98
CA ILE A 55 -3.84 -14.64 7.50
C ILE A 55 -5.34 -14.91 7.39
N LYS A 56 -6.18 -13.96 7.81
CA LYS A 56 -7.64 -14.15 7.83
C LYS A 56 -8.25 -14.21 6.42
N GLU A 57 -7.75 -13.42 5.48
CA GLU A 57 -8.18 -13.49 4.08
C GLU A 57 -7.81 -14.86 3.48
N LEU A 58 -6.60 -15.37 3.75
CA LEU A 58 -6.21 -16.72 3.34
C LEU A 58 -7.09 -17.80 3.98
N ASP A 59 -7.38 -17.70 5.28
CA ASP A 59 -8.29 -18.61 6.00
C ASP A 59 -9.72 -18.60 5.40
N HIS A 60 -10.16 -17.46 4.84
CA HIS A 60 -11.45 -17.30 4.18
C HIS A 60 -11.44 -17.72 2.69
N GLY A 61 -10.30 -18.17 2.16
CA GLY A 61 -10.15 -18.57 0.76
C GLY A 61 -9.91 -17.40 -0.21
N GLU A 62 -9.70 -16.18 0.29
CA GLU A 62 -9.40 -14.99 -0.51
C GLU A 62 -7.92 -14.95 -0.90
N LEU A 63 -7.56 -15.75 -1.91
CA LEU A 63 -6.16 -15.98 -2.33
C LEU A 63 -5.44 -14.68 -2.72
N LEU A 64 -6.06 -13.84 -3.55
CA LEU A 64 -5.43 -12.62 -4.05
C LEU A 64 -5.23 -11.61 -2.92
N GLY A 65 -6.28 -11.33 -2.15
CA GLY A 65 -6.23 -10.40 -1.02
C GLY A 65 -5.22 -10.84 0.03
N GLY A 66 -5.28 -12.10 0.43
CA GLY A 66 -4.38 -12.69 1.42
C GLY A 66 -2.90 -12.60 1.03
N ASN A 67 -2.55 -12.98 -0.21
CA ASN A 67 -1.16 -12.89 -0.67
C ASN A 67 -0.68 -11.44 -0.83
N VAL A 68 -1.53 -10.54 -1.35
CA VAL A 68 -1.16 -9.13 -1.54
C VAL A 68 -0.94 -8.44 -0.20
N PHE A 69 -1.86 -8.60 0.76
CA PHE A 69 -1.62 -8.12 2.12
C PHE A 69 -0.39 -8.77 2.75
N GLY A 70 -0.15 -10.06 2.46
CA GLY A 70 0.99 -10.82 2.96
C GLY A 70 2.36 -10.31 2.52
N PHE A 71 2.57 -9.96 1.24
CA PHE A 71 3.85 -9.38 0.83
C PHE A 71 3.92 -7.87 1.13
N PHE A 72 2.79 -7.17 1.06
CA PHE A 72 2.74 -5.74 1.36
C PHE A 72 3.09 -5.47 2.83
N GLN A 73 2.55 -6.22 3.79
CA GLN A 73 2.94 -6.10 5.20
C GLN A 73 4.43 -6.41 5.45
N GLY A 74 4.98 -7.40 4.75
CA GLY A 74 6.37 -7.83 4.95
C GLY A 74 7.38 -6.83 4.36
N PHE A 75 7.17 -6.41 3.12
CA PHE A 75 8.15 -5.62 2.38
C PHE A 75 7.84 -4.11 2.38
N PHE A 76 6.57 -3.71 2.32
CA PHE A 76 6.23 -2.28 2.31
C PHE A 76 6.21 -1.72 3.72
N MET A 77 5.58 -2.46 4.63
CA MET A 77 5.38 -2.00 6.00
C MET A 77 6.60 -2.32 6.87
N LEU A 78 6.86 -3.60 7.17
CA LEU A 78 7.93 -3.98 8.10
C LEU A 78 9.31 -3.61 7.58
N THR A 79 9.65 -4.05 6.36
CA THR A 79 10.96 -3.75 5.77
C THR A 79 11.11 -2.24 5.53
N GLY A 80 10.06 -1.56 5.07
CA GLY A 80 10.05 -0.09 4.95
C GLY A 80 10.28 0.63 6.29
N ALA A 81 9.71 0.13 7.39
CA ALA A 81 9.95 0.65 8.73
C ALA A 81 11.40 0.45 9.18
N ILE A 82 11.91 -0.77 9.06
CA ILE A 82 13.29 -1.10 9.43
C ILE A 82 14.28 -0.29 8.59
N SER A 83 14.07 -0.22 7.28
CA SER A 83 14.87 0.60 6.36
C SER A 83 14.88 2.07 6.80
N SER A 84 13.71 2.64 7.11
CA SER A 84 13.61 4.04 7.54
C SER A 84 14.40 4.30 8.82
N ILE A 85 14.37 3.36 9.78
CA ILE A 85 15.20 3.42 11.00
C ILE A 85 16.68 3.36 10.64
N CYS A 86 17.10 2.40 9.81
CA CYS A 86 18.50 2.26 9.40
C CYS A 86 19.02 3.52 8.70
N LYS A 87 18.26 4.07 7.74
CA LYS A 87 18.61 5.32 7.05
C LYS A 87 18.77 6.47 8.04
N TRP A 88 17.83 6.62 8.97
CA TRP A 88 17.92 7.65 9.99
C TRP A 88 19.16 7.49 10.87
N LEU A 89 19.47 6.26 11.33
CA LEU A 89 20.66 5.97 12.13
C LEU A 89 21.95 6.29 11.36
N CYS A 90 22.03 5.91 10.09
CA CYS A 90 23.18 6.20 9.23
C CYS A 90 23.43 7.71 9.13
N VAL A 91 22.39 8.52 8.94
CA VAL A 91 22.54 9.99 8.78
C VAL A 91 22.75 10.70 10.11
N TYR A 92 21.95 10.41 11.13
CA TYR A 92 21.83 11.25 12.32
C TYR A 92 22.59 10.73 13.55
N VAL A 93 23.09 9.49 13.52
CA VAL A 93 23.80 8.87 14.65
C VAL A 93 25.20 8.46 14.26
N PHE A 94 25.35 7.75 13.16
CA PHE A 94 26.63 7.14 12.77
C PHE A 94 27.44 7.95 11.76
N ASP A 95 26.83 8.91 11.08
CA ASP A 95 27.44 9.69 9.99
C ASP A 95 28.11 8.81 8.92
N VAL A 96 27.38 7.77 8.49
CA VAL A 96 27.83 6.82 7.46
C VAL A 96 26.97 6.93 6.20
N ALA A 97 27.63 6.92 5.05
CA ALA A 97 26.94 6.86 3.77
C ALA A 97 26.28 5.49 3.57
N TYR A 98 25.15 5.47 2.87
CA TYR A 98 24.44 4.27 2.45
C TYR A 98 23.91 4.44 1.03
N SER A 99 23.56 3.31 0.39
CA SER A 99 22.98 3.29 -0.95
C SER A 99 21.56 2.73 -0.91
N THR A 100 20.63 3.43 -1.55
CA THR A 100 19.24 2.99 -1.71
C THR A 100 19.05 2.01 -2.87
N VAL A 101 20.07 1.75 -3.67
CA VAL A 101 19.95 0.89 -4.88
C VAL A 101 19.47 -0.52 -4.53
N VAL A 102 19.87 -1.05 -3.37
CA VAL A 102 19.38 -2.35 -2.88
C VAL A 102 17.87 -2.34 -2.64
N GLU A 103 17.31 -1.23 -2.16
CA GLU A 103 15.86 -1.06 -2.03
C GLU A 103 15.20 -0.91 -3.38
N GLY A 104 15.84 -0.26 -4.35
CA GLY A 104 15.36 -0.23 -5.74
C GLY A 104 15.09 -1.64 -6.28
N PHE A 105 15.98 -2.61 -6.03
CA PHE A 105 15.74 -4.00 -6.41
C PHE A 105 14.60 -4.67 -5.60
N GLY A 106 14.52 -4.40 -4.29
CA GLY A 106 13.43 -4.91 -3.44
C GLY A 106 12.06 -4.39 -3.87
N TRP A 107 11.94 -3.08 -4.07
CA TRP A 107 10.75 -2.42 -4.61
C TRP A 107 10.44 -2.88 -6.02
N GLY A 108 11.46 -3.11 -6.86
CA GLY A 108 11.28 -3.63 -8.21
C GLY A 108 10.57 -4.98 -8.22
N ALA A 109 10.99 -5.93 -7.38
CA ALA A 109 10.33 -7.22 -7.25
C ALA A 109 8.87 -7.07 -6.80
N CYS A 110 8.61 -6.22 -5.80
CA CYS A 110 7.27 -5.92 -5.30
C CYS A 110 6.36 -5.26 -6.36
N THR A 111 6.90 -4.30 -7.10
CA THR A 111 6.21 -3.55 -8.16
C THR A 111 5.81 -4.49 -9.30
N ILE A 112 6.74 -5.33 -9.74
CA ILE A 112 6.47 -6.32 -10.80
C ILE A 112 5.40 -7.31 -10.34
N ALA A 113 5.49 -7.82 -9.10
CA ALA A 113 4.49 -8.73 -8.56
C ALA A 113 3.09 -8.09 -8.55
N LEU A 114 2.94 -6.86 -8.04
CA LEU A 114 1.65 -6.19 -7.99
C LEU A 114 1.08 -5.98 -9.40
N ILE A 115 1.86 -5.40 -10.32
CA ILE A 115 1.44 -5.15 -11.70
C ILE A 115 0.96 -6.42 -12.39
N LEU A 116 1.68 -7.53 -12.22
CA LEU A 116 1.30 -8.82 -12.82
C LEU A 116 0.04 -9.41 -12.20
N TRP A 117 -0.29 -9.06 -10.95
CA TRP A 117 -1.48 -9.53 -10.24
C TRP A 117 -2.66 -8.57 -10.37
N SER A 118 -2.44 -7.30 -10.73
CA SER A 118 -3.47 -6.26 -10.95
C SER A 118 -4.63 -6.68 -11.86
N PRO A 119 -4.43 -7.45 -12.95
CA PRO A 119 -5.55 -7.95 -13.75
C PRO A 119 -6.58 -8.77 -12.96
N ALA A 120 -6.15 -9.49 -11.92
CA ALA A 120 -7.05 -10.23 -11.04
C ALA A 120 -7.93 -9.29 -10.20
N TYR A 121 -7.41 -8.14 -9.77
CA TYR A 121 -8.22 -7.09 -9.13
C TYR A 121 -9.22 -6.47 -10.09
N PHE A 122 -8.80 -6.19 -11.33
CA PHE A 122 -9.68 -5.58 -12.32
C PHE A 122 -10.91 -6.43 -12.64
N LYS A 123 -10.76 -7.76 -12.50
CA LYS A 123 -11.84 -8.74 -12.66
C LYS A 123 -12.67 -8.94 -11.39
N ASN A 124 -12.01 -9.14 -10.24
CA ASN A 124 -12.68 -9.67 -9.04
C ASN A 124 -13.06 -8.59 -8.02
N ALA A 125 -12.36 -7.45 -8.00
CA ALA A 125 -12.66 -6.36 -7.09
C ALA A 125 -13.65 -5.36 -7.70
N ASN A 126 -14.24 -4.54 -6.83
CA ASN A 126 -15.01 -3.39 -7.31
C ASN A 126 -14.09 -2.43 -8.09
N GLY A 127 -14.69 -1.67 -9.00
CA GLY A 127 -13.94 -0.77 -9.88
C GLY A 127 -13.23 0.35 -9.13
N THR A 128 -13.76 0.80 -7.98
CA THR A 128 -13.14 1.84 -7.17
C THR A 128 -11.79 1.36 -6.64
N PHE A 129 -11.73 0.14 -6.12
CA PHE A 129 -10.48 -0.46 -5.67
C PHE A 129 -9.55 -0.80 -6.85
N SER A 130 -10.10 -1.26 -7.97
CA SER A 130 -9.31 -1.47 -9.19
C SER A 130 -8.60 -0.19 -9.65
N THR A 131 -9.26 0.96 -9.58
CA THR A 131 -8.64 2.26 -9.85
C THR A 131 -7.55 2.58 -8.83
N ALA A 132 -7.76 2.27 -7.54
CA ALA A 132 -6.73 2.44 -6.51
C ALA A 132 -5.46 1.64 -6.86
N ILE A 133 -5.62 0.39 -7.33
CA ILE A 133 -4.51 -0.47 -7.76
C ILE A 133 -3.75 0.13 -8.94
N ILE A 134 -4.44 0.69 -9.94
CA ILE A 134 -3.78 1.37 -11.08
C ILE A 134 -2.87 2.51 -10.60
N PHE A 135 -3.37 3.37 -9.71
CA PHE A 135 -2.55 4.45 -9.16
C PHE A 135 -1.43 3.94 -8.25
N THR A 136 -1.66 2.82 -7.55
CA THR A 136 -0.62 2.15 -6.77
C THR A 136 0.50 1.67 -7.71
N ASP A 137 0.18 0.97 -8.79
CA ASP A 137 1.16 0.47 -9.77
C ASP A 137 2.03 1.61 -10.32
N ILE A 138 1.42 2.73 -10.71
CA ILE A 138 2.16 3.92 -11.18
C ILE A 138 3.05 4.49 -10.09
N ALA A 139 2.54 4.61 -8.86
CA ALA A 139 3.33 5.10 -7.74
C ALA A 139 4.54 4.20 -7.45
N LEU A 140 4.38 2.88 -7.51
CA LEU A 140 5.45 1.93 -7.19
C LEU A 140 6.55 1.88 -8.23
N ILE A 141 6.22 2.11 -9.50
CA ILE A 141 7.24 2.40 -10.52
C ILE A 141 8.05 3.62 -10.08
N GLY A 142 7.38 4.69 -9.66
CA GLY A 142 8.04 5.89 -9.13
C GLY A 142 8.95 5.63 -7.92
N VAL A 143 8.45 4.89 -6.92
CA VAL A 143 9.22 4.51 -5.72
C VAL A 143 10.47 3.70 -6.12
N THR A 144 10.30 2.70 -6.96
CA THR A 144 11.39 1.85 -7.47
C THR A 144 12.45 2.68 -8.17
N LEU A 145 12.06 3.56 -9.09
CA LEU A 145 12.98 4.43 -9.84
C LEU A 145 13.66 5.46 -8.93
N ASN A 146 12.98 5.95 -7.88
CA ASN A 146 13.56 6.86 -6.90
C ASN A 146 14.70 6.18 -6.14
N ASP A 147 14.50 4.94 -5.70
CA ASP A 147 15.50 4.24 -4.90
C ASP A 147 16.68 3.72 -5.73
N PHE A 148 16.47 3.51 -7.04
CA PHE A 148 17.57 3.39 -8.01
C PHE A 148 18.32 4.71 -8.26
N GLY A 149 17.83 5.85 -7.79
CA GLY A 149 18.45 7.16 -7.99
C GLY A 149 18.24 7.74 -9.41
N ILE A 150 17.29 7.20 -10.18
CA ILE A 150 17.06 7.59 -11.58
C ILE A 150 15.75 8.34 -11.82
N LEU A 151 14.88 8.45 -10.80
CA LEU A 151 13.67 9.26 -10.90
C LEU A 151 14.01 10.76 -10.88
N PRO A 152 13.67 11.54 -11.94
CA PRO A 152 13.83 12.98 -11.93
C PRO A 152 13.05 13.63 -10.79
N ALA A 153 13.65 14.63 -10.12
CA ALA A 153 13.06 15.29 -8.96
C ALA A 153 11.66 15.87 -9.23
N GLN A 154 11.42 16.38 -10.45
CA GLN A 154 10.16 16.97 -10.87
C GLN A 154 9.03 15.93 -10.96
N LEU A 155 9.34 14.64 -11.09
CA LEU A 155 8.35 13.58 -11.15
C LEU A 155 7.95 13.05 -9.77
N LYS A 156 8.68 13.40 -8.70
CA LYS A 156 8.34 12.96 -7.32
C LYS A 156 6.94 13.41 -6.89
N ILE A 157 6.52 14.61 -7.29
CA ILE A 157 5.16 15.07 -7.02
C ILE A 157 4.09 14.22 -7.71
N GLY A 158 4.38 13.66 -8.89
CA GLY A 158 3.50 12.73 -9.58
C GLY A 158 3.32 11.43 -8.79
N VAL A 159 4.40 10.93 -8.18
CA VAL A 159 4.35 9.77 -7.26
C VAL A 159 3.47 10.08 -6.06
N ALA A 160 3.65 11.25 -5.44
CA ALA A 160 2.82 11.69 -4.31
C ALA A 160 1.33 11.76 -4.69
N ILE A 161 0.99 12.34 -5.85
CA ILE A 161 -0.41 12.41 -6.32
C ILE A 161 -0.99 11.00 -6.52
N CYS A 162 -0.25 10.08 -7.12
CA CYS A 162 -0.70 8.70 -7.32
C CYS A 162 -0.95 7.99 -5.98
N LEU A 163 -0.03 8.13 -5.01
CA LEU A 163 -0.20 7.58 -3.66
C LEU A 163 -1.41 8.19 -2.95
N PHE A 164 -1.62 9.50 -3.07
CA PHE A 164 -2.76 10.17 -2.46
C PHE A 164 -4.09 9.62 -3.01
N ILE A 165 -4.21 9.49 -4.33
CA ILE A 165 -5.40 8.93 -4.97
C ILE A 165 -5.60 7.47 -4.54
N ALA A 166 -4.55 6.66 -4.59
CA ALA A 166 -4.61 5.25 -4.21
C ALA A 166 -5.08 5.07 -2.75
N GLY A 167 -4.44 5.77 -1.80
CA GLY A 167 -4.82 5.72 -0.39
C GLY A 167 -6.24 6.21 -0.12
N THR A 168 -6.65 7.30 -0.79
CA THR A 168 -8.01 7.85 -0.67
C THR A 168 -9.05 6.85 -1.16
N LEU A 169 -8.83 6.22 -2.31
CA LEU A 169 -9.74 5.22 -2.86
C LEU A 169 -9.76 3.93 -2.00
N GLY A 170 -8.62 3.57 -1.39
CA GLY A 170 -8.54 2.48 -0.41
C GLY A 170 -9.40 2.76 0.83
N ILE A 171 -9.27 3.93 1.44
CA ILE A 171 -10.12 4.37 2.57
C ILE A 171 -11.59 4.44 2.15
N TYR A 172 -11.89 4.93 0.95
CA TYR A 172 -13.26 4.97 0.44
C TYR A 172 -13.85 3.56 0.36
N CYS A 173 -13.11 2.58 -0.17
CA CYS A 173 -13.55 1.19 -0.25
C CYS A 173 -13.74 0.57 1.14
N ALA A 174 -12.82 0.82 2.07
CA ALA A 174 -12.95 0.38 3.46
C ALA A 174 -14.23 0.95 4.11
N SER A 175 -14.44 2.26 3.97
CA SER A 175 -15.59 2.98 4.52
C SER A 175 -16.90 2.51 3.89
N ALA A 176 -16.92 2.31 2.56
CA ALA A 176 -18.08 1.81 1.85
C ALA A 176 -18.46 0.40 2.31
N THR A 177 -17.48 -0.46 2.54
CA THR A 177 -17.72 -1.81 3.07
C THR A 177 -18.35 -1.75 4.47
N GLN A 178 -17.82 -0.93 5.37
CA GLN A 178 -18.35 -0.78 6.73
C GLN A 178 -19.77 -0.19 6.74
N LEU A 179 -19.98 0.93 6.04
CA LEU A 179 -21.26 1.63 6.05
C LEU A 179 -22.34 0.85 5.29
N ASN A 180 -22.04 0.30 4.11
CA ASN A 180 -23.05 -0.42 3.34
C ASN A 180 -23.52 -1.67 4.09
N THR A 181 -22.61 -2.38 4.77
CA THR A 181 -22.95 -3.52 5.61
C THR A 181 -23.75 -3.10 6.85
N ALA A 182 -23.31 -2.07 7.57
CA ALA A 182 -24.00 -1.61 8.79
C ALA A 182 -25.43 -1.12 8.52
N PHE A 183 -25.65 -0.44 7.40
CA PHE A 183 -26.96 0.09 7.03
C PHE A 183 -27.80 -0.87 6.17
N GLY A 184 -27.26 -2.02 5.76
CA GLY A 184 -27.94 -2.99 4.90
C GLY A 184 -28.37 -2.44 3.53
N LYS A 185 -27.76 -1.34 3.07
CA LYS A 185 -28.07 -0.64 1.82
C LYS A 185 -26.85 0.11 1.31
N THR A 186 -26.87 0.51 0.05
CA THR A 186 -25.82 1.37 -0.51
C THR A 186 -25.88 2.77 0.10
N VAL A 187 -24.92 3.08 0.98
CA VAL A 187 -24.65 4.42 1.52
C VAL A 187 -23.54 5.10 0.72
N LEU A 188 -22.44 4.37 0.48
CA LEU A 188 -21.35 4.80 -0.39
C LEU A 188 -21.30 3.92 -1.64
N PRO A 189 -21.53 4.48 -2.84
CA PRO A 189 -21.54 3.68 -4.07
C PRO A 189 -20.13 3.24 -4.47
N LEU A 190 -19.99 1.96 -4.81
CA LEU A 190 -18.77 1.41 -5.41
C LEU A 190 -18.96 1.21 -6.91
N MET A 191 -17.93 1.50 -7.69
CA MET A 191 -17.94 1.25 -9.13
C MET A 191 -17.98 -0.26 -9.40
N LYS A 192 -18.65 -0.67 -10.48
CA LYS A 192 -18.62 -2.06 -10.94
C LYS A 192 -17.19 -2.48 -11.32
N PRO A 193 -16.85 -3.78 -11.27
CA PRO A 193 -15.54 -4.27 -11.74
C PRO A 193 -15.18 -3.75 -13.13
N LEU A 194 -13.89 -3.46 -13.36
CA LEU A 194 -13.41 -2.90 -14.63
C LEU A 194 -13.46 -3.92 -15.76
N ILE A 195 -13.22 -5.20 -15.44
CA ILE A 195 -13.36 -6.32 -16.35
C ILE A 195 -14.64 -7.07 -15.97
N LYS A 196 -15.57 -7.19 -16.92
CA LYS A 196 -16.81 -7.95 -16.71
C LYS A 196 -16.50 -9.45 -16.60
N SER A 197 -17.16 -10.14 -15.66
CA SER A 197 -17.22 -11.61 -15.74
C SER A 197 -18.07 -12.02 -16.94
N LYS A 198 -17.61 -13.05 -17.67
CA LYS A 198 -18.46 -13.78 -18.61
C LYS A 198 -19.43 -14.66 -17.83
#